data_AF-A0A9W9VVY2-F1
#
_entry.id   AF-A0A9W9VVY2-F1
#
_cell.length_a   1.000
_cell.length_b   1.000
_cell.length_c   1.000
_cell.angle_alpha   90.00
_cell.angle_beta   90.00
_cell.angle_gamma   90.00
#
_symmetry.space_group_name_H-M   'P 1'
#
loop_
_entity.id
_entity.type
_entity.pdbx_description
1 polymer ?
#
loop_
_entity_poly.entity_id
_entity_poly.type
_entity_poly.pdbx_seq_one_letter_code
_entity_poly.pdbx_strand_id
1 'polypeptide(L)'
;MTGFSKILPTVHKFRAALNRRKESKDRFESSSSIGLNADPPPPPSPWGLPVEIQIQIFGYCGSPDFYTLKLVCKAFNALLSSNEHEIVRQYLRQRRHGTLPSPIDTERTYTRNPEDDVVLLSDLFPPSKSARGGHLYTFRYLHGLRSRQKQCSMLCYYLADRIMERFVQTEPIFLRSSFPTRKTERTALVKRGKASIWFNLAPLM
;
A
#
# COMPACT_ATOMS: atom_id res chain seq x y z
N MET A 1 3.74 -12.96 -45.80
CA MET A 1 3.48 -11.54 -45.45
C MET A 1 1.99 -11.28 -45.58
N THR A 2 1.24 -11.16 -44.48
CA THR A 2 -0.20 -10.87 -44.49
C THR A 2 -0.47 -9.66 -43.61
N GLY A 3 -1.03 -8.62 -44.24
CA GLY A 3 -1.18 -7.28 -43.67
C GLY A 3 -2.44 -7.10 -42.83
N PHE A 4 -2.32 -6.21 -41.85
CA PHE A 4 -3.37 -5.72 -40.97
C PHE A 4 -4.35 -4.81 -41.72
N SER A 5 -5.60 -5.24 -41.90
CA SER A 5 -6.66 -4.35 -42.41
C SER A 5 -8.06 -4.75 -41.94
N LYS A 6 -8.30 -4.83 -40.63
CA LYS A 6 -9.66 -4.97 -40.07
C LYS A 6 -9.86 -4.27 -38.72
N ILE A 7 -9.58 -2.97 -38.61
CA ILE A 7 -10.02 -2.17 -37.45
C ILE A 7 -10.35 -0.73 -37.89
N LEU A 8 -11.39 -0.55 -38.71
CA LEU A 8 -11.98 0.77 -38.97
C LEU A 8 -13.43 0.63 -39.47
N PRO A 9 -14.40 0.33 -38.57
CA PRO A 9 -15.69 1.00 -38.71
C PRO A 9 -16.46 1.27 -37.38
N THR A 10 -15.77 1.49 -36.24
CA THR A 10 -16.45 1.64 -34.93
C THR A 10 -16.45 3.04 -34.32
N VAL A 11 -15.68 4.00 -34.87
CA VAL A 11 -15.52 5.33 -34.26
C VAL A 11 -16.61 6.32 -34.66
N HIS A 12 -17.16 6.23 -35.87
CA HIS A 12 -18.18 7.18 -36.34
C HIS A 12 -19.55 7.01 -35.67
N LYS A 13 -19.94 5.78 -35.30
CA LYS A 13 -21.23 5.51 -34.63
C LYS A 13 -21.26 6.02 -33.19
N PHE A 14 -20.12 6.02 -32.49
CA PHE A 14 -20.02 6.52 -31.12
C PHE A 14 -20.16 8.04 -31.02
N ARG A 15 -19.65 8.79 -32.01
CA ARG A 15 -19.75 10.26 -32.03
C ARG A 15 -21.18 10.76 -32.27
N ALA A 16 -21.97 10.06 -33.07
CA ALA A 16 -23.36 10.42 -33.35
C ALA A 16 -24.29 10.22 -32.13
N ALA A 17 -24.04 9.21 -31.30
CA ALA A 17 -24.81 8.97 -30.07
C ALA A 17 -24.56 10.03 -28.98
N LEU A 18 -23.36 10.58 -28.93
CA LEU A 18 -22.97 11.62 -27.96
C LEU A 18 -23.61 12.98 -28.26
N ASN A 19 -23.79 13.33 -29.55
CA ASN A 19 -24.42 14.58 -29.94
C ASN A 19 -25.95 14.57 -29.69
N ARG A 20 -26.65 13.44 -29.91
CA ARG A 20 -28.09 13.31 -29.59
C ARG A 20 -28.41 13.47 -28.10
N ARG A 21 -27.46 13.12 -27.22
CA ARG A 21 -27.61 13.27 -25.76
C ARG A 21 -27.37 14.70 -25.28
N LYS A 22 -26.74 15.53 -26.11
CA LYS A 22 -26.51 16.96 -25.83
C LYS A 22 -27.73 17.81 -26.18
N GLU A 23 -28.38 17.53 -27.31
CA GLU A 23 -29.58 18.25 -27.76
C GLU A 23 -30.84 17.97 -26.90
N SER A 24 -30.88 16.84 -26.21
CA SER A 24 -32.00 16.50 -25.30
C SER A 24 -31.88 17.15 -23.91
N LYS A 25 -30.75 17.80 -23.59
CA LYS A 25 -30.53 18.46 -22.31
C LYS A 25 -30.85 19.96 -22.33
N ASP A 26 -30.90 20.59 -23.51
CA ASP A 26 -31.12 22.03 -23.67
C ASP A 26 -32.60 22.44 -23.83
N ARG A 27 -33.57 21.54 -23.54
CA ARG A 27 -35.01 21.82 -23.70
C ARG A 27 -35.85 21.80 -22.42
N PHE A 28 -35.24 21.81 -21.25
CA PHE A 28 -35.97 21.95 -19.98
C PHE A 28 -35.37 23.04 -19.11
N GLU A 29 -35.63 24.30 -19.49
CA GLU A 29 -35.58 25.45 -18.61
C GLU A 29 -36.96 26.12 -18.57
N SER A 30 -37.68 25.97 -17.46
CA SER A 30 -38.28 27.09 -16.71
C SER A 30 -39.29 26.58 -15.68
N SER A 31 -38.85 26.56 -14.41
CA SER A 31 -39.67 27.06 -13.30
C SER A 31 -38.75 27.46 -12.16
N SER A 32 -38.91 28.72 -11.76
CA SER A 32 -38.21 29.52 -10.76
C SER A 32 -37.91 28.83 -9.41
N SER A 33 -36.69 29.00 -8.91
CA SER A 33 -36.46 29.60 -7.58
C SER A 33 -34.97 29.91 -7.38
N ILE A 34 -34.73 31.13 -6.88
CA ILE A 34 -33.44 31.62 -6.40
C ILE A 34 -33.02 30.77 -5.19
N GLY A 35 -31.89 30.08 -5.30
CA GLY A 35 -31.34 29.25 -4.23
C GLY A 35 -29.86 28.99 -4.47
N LEU A 36 -29.04 29.57 -3.60
CA LEU A 36 -27.59 29.47 -3.45
C LEU A 36 -27.00 28.14 -3.96
N ASN A 37 -25.89 28.22 -4.72
CA ASN A 37 -25.01 27.09 -5.04
C ASN A 37 -24.48 26.48 -3.72
N ALA A 38 -25.27 25.60 -3.12
CA ALA A 38 -24.81 24.67 -2.12
C ALA A 38 -24.12 23.54 -2.86
N ASP A 39 -22.84 23.31 -2.56
CA ASP A 39 -22.21 22.04 -2.87
C ASP A 39 -23.17 20.90 -2.47
N PRO A 40 -23.28 19.83 -3.27
CA PRO A 40 -24.14 18.71 -2.92
C PRO A 40 -23.80 18.28 -1.49
N PRO A 41 -24.80 18.08 -0.61
CA PRO A 41 -24.53 17.75 0.78
C PRO A 41 -23.60 16.54 0.82
N PRO A 42 -22.57 16.53 1.68
CA PRO A 42 -21.69 15.40 1.81
C PRO A 42 -22.56 14.16 1.98
N PRO A 43 -22.29 13.08 1.22
CA PRO A 43 -23.13 11.90 1.27
C PRO A 43 -23.27 11.47 2.74
N PRO A 44 -24.49 11.16 3.19
CA PRO A 44 -24.72 10.80 4.58
C PRO A 44 -23.74 9.70 4.96
N SER A 45 -23.19 9.87 6.15
CA SER A 45 -22.23 8.94 6.71
C SER A 45 -22.86 7.53 6.64
N PRO A 46 -22.20 6.56 6.00
CA PRO A 46 -22.80 5.27 5.65
C PRO A 46 -23.21 4.46 6.89
N TRP A 47 -22.71 4.86 8.06
CA TRP A 47 -22.97 4.25 9.36
C TRP A 47 -23.67 5.17 10.35
N GLY A 48 -24.03 6.40 9.99
CA GLY A 48 -24.56 7.40 10.93
C GLY A 48 -23.57 7.87 12.00
N LEU A 49 -22.29 7.49 11.88
CA LEU A 49 -21.21 7.87 12.79
C LEU A 49 -20.57 9.21 12.40
N PRO A 50 -19.99 9.97 13.36
CA PRO A 50 -19.08 11.08 13.08
C PRO A 50 -17.91 10.66 12.20
N VAL A 51 -17.44 11.56 11.33
CA VAL A 51 -16.38 11.28 10.35
C VAL A 51 -15.05 10.90 11.03
N GLU A 52 -14.78 11.47 12.20
CA GLU A 52 -13.58 11.22 13.00
C GLU A 52 -13.54 9.78 13.48
N ILE A 53 -14.67 9.24 13.94
CA ILE A 53 -14.79 7.84 14.37
C ILE A 53 -14.59 6.91 13.17
N GLN A 54 -15.13 7.28 12.01
CA GLN A 54 -14.94 6.48 10.78
C GLN A 54 -13.47 6.47 10.34
N ILE A 55 -12.77 7.61 10.43
CA ILE A 55 -11.33 7.69 10.16
C ILE A 55 -10.55 6.79 11.12
N GLN A 56 -10.91 6.77 12.41
CA GLN A 56 -10.28 5.87 13.38
C GLN A 56 -10.51 4.40 13.07
N ILE A 57 -11.75 4.02 12.71
CA ILE A 57 -12.09 2.65 12.31
C ILE A 57 -11.27 2.25 11.08
N PHE A 58 -11.21 3.11 10.05
CA PHE A 58 -10.41 2.83 8.86
C PHE A 58 -8.89 2.83 9.14
N GLY A 59 -8.43 3.52 10.18
CA GLY A 59 -7.03 3.46 10.64
C GLY A 59 -6.59 2.05 11.05
N TYR A 60 -7.50 1.25 11.61
CA TYR A 60 -7.24 -0.15 12.00
C TYR A 60 -7.19 -1.11 10.81
N CYS A 61 -7.73 -0.72 9.66
CA CYS A 61 -7.68 -1.56 8.47
C CYS A 61 -6.24 -1.72 7.95
N GLY A 62 -5.95 -2.86 7.32
CA GLY A 62 -4.68 -3.08 6.66
C GLY A 62 -4.56 -2.25 5.39
N SER A 63 -3.31 -2.04 4.93
CA SER A 63 -3.04 -1.43 3.63
C SER A 63 -3.79 -2.07 2.43
N PRO A 64 -4.00 -3.41 2.32
CA PRO A 64 -4.76 -3.98 1.21
C PRO A 64 -6.26 -3.68 1.27
N ASP A 65 -6.80 -3.43 2.46
CA ASP A 65 -8.24 -3.39 2.68
C ASP A 65 -8.85 -2.12 2.09
N PHE A 66 -8.09 -1.03 2.04
CA PHE A 66 -8.57 0.25 1.51
C PHE A 66 -9.09 0.16 0.08
N TYR A 67 -8.45 -0.63 -0.78
CA TYR A 67 -8.92 -0.80 -2.15
C TYR A 67 -10.26 -1.55 -2.20
N THR A 68 -10.36 -2.64 -1.44
CA THR A 68 -11.59 -3.42 -1.32
C THR A 68 -12.72 -2.58 -0.74
N LEU A 69 -12.45 -1.79 0.30
CA LEU A 69 -13.42 -0.91 0.95
C LEU A 69 -13.96 0.18 0.00
N LYS A 70 -13.11 0.73 -0.89
CA LYS A 70 -13.58 1.69 -1.93
C LYS A 70 -14.58 1.06 -2.89
N LEU A 71 -14.55 -0.26 -3.10
CA LEU A 71 -15.45 -0.96 -4.01
C LEU A 71 -16.77 -1.37 -3.35
N VAL A 72 -16.87 -1.34 -2.01
CA VAL A 72 -18.08 -1.78 -1.29
C VAL A 72 -19.28 -0.89 -1.62
N CYS A 73 -19.13 0.43 -1.50
CA CYS A 73 -20.21 1.37 -1.82
C CYS A 73 -19.68 2.77 -2.19
N LYS A 74 -20.54 3.57 -2.84
CA LYS A 74 -20.20 4.95 -3.24
C LYS A 74 -19.87 5.85 -2.06
N ALA A 75 -20.55 5.67 -0.93
CA ALA A 75 -20.31 6.43 0.28
C ALA A 75 -18.91 6.14 0.88
N PHE A 76 -18.48 4.87 0.91
CA PHE A 76 -17.13 4.50 1.33
C PHE A 76 -16.08 5.06 0.39
N ASN A 77 -16.32 4.98 -0.93
CA ASN A 77 -15.39 5.55 -1.91
C ASN A 77 -15.22 7.07 -1.71
N ALA A 78 -16.32 7.80 -1.52
CA ALA A 78 -16.29 9.23 -1.25
C ALA A 78 -15.53 9.55 0.03
N LEU A 79 -15.85 8.87 1.14
CA LEU A 79 -15.22 9.09 2.44
C LEU A 79 -13.73 8.76 2.45
N LEU A 80 -13.34 7.60 1.88
CA LEU A 80 -11.94 7.18 1.80
C LEU A 80 -11.14 8.11 0.91
N SER A 81 -11.73 8.66 -0.15
CA SER A 81 -11.03 9.55 -1.08
C SER A 81 -10.94 10.99 -0.55
N SER A 82 -11.93 11.47 0.19
CA SER A 82 -11.87 12.80 0.81
C SER A 82 -10.95 12.87 2.03
N ASN A 83 -10.94 11.80 2.84
CA ASN A 83 -10.18 11.74 4.10
C ASN A 83 -8.91 10.89 4.01
N GLU A 84 -8.41 10.63 2.79
CA GLU A 84 -7.25 9.75 2.55
C GLU A 84 -6.05 10.12 3.45
N HIS A 85 -5.74 11.41 3.54
CA HIS A 85 -4.61 11.90 4.31
C HIS A 85 -4.72 11.61 5.81
N GLU A 86 -5.89 11.86 6.40
CA GLU A 86 -6.10 11.66 7.83
C GLU A 86 -6.16 10.17 8.18
N ILE A 87 -6.74 9.34 7.32
CA ILE A 87 -6.79 7.88 7.53
C ILE A 87 -5.38 7.29 7.51
N VAL A 88 -4.55 7.67 6.54
CA VAL A 88 -3.16 7.18 6.45
C VAL A 88 -2.33 7.67 7.64
N ARG A 89 -2.55 8.91 8.06
CA ARG A 89 -1.87 9.47 9.24
C ARG A 89 -2.26 8.72 10.50
N GLN A 90 -3.55 8.43 10.68
CA GLN A 90 -4.06 7.66 11.81
C GLN A 90 -3.53 6.22 11.81
N TYR A 91 -3.50 5.58 10.64
CA TYR A 91 -2.91 4.25 10.44
C TYR A 91 -1.44 4.17 10.90
N LEU A 92 -0.64 5.21 10.60
CA LEU A 92 0.76 5.29 11.04
C LEU A 92 0.87 5.62 12.53
N ARG A 93 0.05 6.53 13.05
CA ARG A 93 0.04 6.89 14.49
C ARG A 93 -0.29 5.70 15.38
N GLN A 94 -1.27 4.89 15.00
CA GLN A 94 -1.67 3.70 15.76
C GLN A 94 -0.51 2.71 15.91
N ARG A 95 0.23 2.46 14.81
CA ARG A 95 1.43 1.60 14.83
C ARG A 95 2.64 2.21 15.53
N ARG A 96 2.65 3.52 15.76
CA ARG A 96 3.69 4.24 16.53
C ARG A 96 3.30 4.45 17.99
N HIS A 97 2.34 3.67 18.50
CA HIS A 97 1.81 3.83 19.87
C HIS A 97 1.39 5.27 20.20
N GLY A 98 0.85 6.00 19.21
CA GLY A 98 0.27 7.34 19.39
C GLY A 98 1.13 8.52 18.93
N THR A 99 2.42 8.33 18.62
CA THR A 99 3.27 9.43 18.12
C THR A 99 3.10 9.64 16.60
N LEU A 100 3.00 10.92 16.21
CA LEU A 100 3.02 11.31 14.80
C LEU A 100 4.43 11.12 14.23
N PRO A 101 4.59 10.91 12.90
CA PRO A 101 5.90 10.98 12.28
C PRO A 101 6.41 12.43 12.39
N SER A 102 7.21 12.71 13.42
CA SER A 102 7.97 13.94 13.56
C SER A 102 9.35 13.71 12.95
N PRO A 103 9.82 14.55 12.00
CA PRO A 103 11.19 14.48 11.48
C PRO A 103 12.29 14.67 12.54
N ILE A 104 11.94 15.01 13.78
CA ILE A 104 12.86 15.55 14.80
C ILE A 104 13.12 14.59 15.96
N ASP A 105 12.33 13.53 16.13
CA ASP A 105 12.52 12.62 17.27
C ASP A 105 13.73 11.70 17.04
N THR A 106 14.84 12.03 17.70
CA THR A 106 16.12 11.30 17.67
C THR A 106 16.16 10.10 18.61
N GLU A 107 15.24 10.01 19.57
CA GLU A 107 15.15 8.91 20.52
C GLU A 107 14.10 7.89 20.06
N ARG A 108 14.48 7.01 19.13
CA ARG A 108 13.57 5.97 18.62
C ARG A 108 14.07 4.60 19.02
N THR A 109 13.26 3.92 19.83
CA THR A 109 13.46 2.51 20.14
C THR A 109 12.60 1.70 19.17
N TYR A 110 13.20 1.18 18.11
CA TYR A 110 12.52 0.24 17.22
C TYR A 110 12.50 -1.13 17.90
N THR A 111 11.32 -1.69 18.14
CA THR A 111 11.21 -3.07 18.60
C THR A 111 11.15 -4.01 17.40
N ARG A 112 11.51 -5.28 17.62
CA ARG A 112 11.37 -6.33 16.61
C ARG A 112 9.92 -6.84 16.64
N ASN A 113 8.95 -5.93 16.52
CA ASN A 113 7.53 -6.27 16.35
C ASN A 113 7.13 -6.03 14.89
N PRO A 114 6.25 -6.86 14.29
CA PRO A 114 5.82 -6.69 12.90
C PRO A 114 5.07 -5.37 12.65
N GLU A 115 4.52 -4.76 13.70
CA GLU A 115 3.87 -3.44 13.61
C GLU A 115 4.88 -2.29 13.43
N ASP A 116 6.11 -2.47 13.92
CA ASP A 116 7.19 -1.48 13.89
C ASP A 116 7.91 -1.41 12.53
N ASP A 117 7.76 -2.44 11.70
CA ASP A 117 8.34 -2.48 10.36
C ASP A 117 7.84 -1.32 9.47
N VAL A 118 6.53 -1.07 9.53
CA VAL A 118 5.90 0.02 8.78
C VAL A 118 6.34 1.38 9.35
N VAL A 119 6.63 1.44 10.65
CA VAL A 119 7.18 2.63 11.32
C VAL A 119 8.59 2.91 10.83
N LEU A 120 9.47 1.91 10.89
CA LEU A 120 10.84 2.00 10.38
C LEU A 120 10.87 2.41 8.91
N LEU A 121 10.06 1.77 8.08
CA LEU A 121 10.01 2.09 6.65
C LEU A 121 9.45 3.49 6.38
N SER A 122 8.46 3.93 7.15
CA SER A 122 7.93 5.29 7.00
C SER A 122 8.93 6.37 7.42
N ASP A 123 9.86 6.04 8.32
CA ASP A 123 10.96 6.90 8.73
C ASP A 123 12.08 6.97 7.69
N LEU A 124 12.50 5.82 7.17
CA LEU A 124 13.52 5.74 6.11
C LEU A 124 13.03 6.36 4.80
N PHE A 125 11.71 6.31 4.58
CA PHE A 125 11.08 6.75 3.36
C PHE A 125 9.92 7.70 3.66
N PRO A 126 10.21 8.98 3.94
CA PRO A 126 9.16 9.95 4.21
C PRO A 126 8.30 10.18 2.95
N PRO A 127 7.01 10.50 3.12
CA PRO A 127 6.13 10.81 2.00
C PRO A 127 6.54 12.14 1.33
N SER A 128 6.15 12.29 0.06
CA SER A 128 6.41 13.50 -0.72
C SER A 128 5.87 14.75 -0.03
N LYS A 129 6.64 15.85 -0.10
CA LYS A 129 6.23 17.13 0.46
C LYS A 129 5.21 17.80 -0.47
N SER A 130 4.14 18.33 0.12
CA SER A 130 3.17 19.21 -0.53
C SER A 130 3.79 20.58 -0.77
N ALA A 131 3.35 21.27 -1.82
CA ALA A 131 3.72 22.67 -2.07
C ALA A 131 3.38 23.61 -0.90
N ARG A 132 2.40 23.23 -0.07
CA ARG A 132 1.99 23.96 1.15
C ARG A 132 2.81 23.62 2.40
N GLY A 133 3.91 22.87 2.28
CA GLY A 133 4.84 22.63 3.39
C GLY A 133 4.49 21.48 4.33
N GLY A 134 3.72 20.48 3.89
CA GLY A 134 3.34 19.30 4.68
C GLY A 134 3.65 17.97 3.99
N HIS A 135 3.57 16.86 4.72
CA HIS A 135 3.76 15.51 4.18
C HIS A 135 2.47 14.95 3.57
N LEU A 136 2.54 14.44 2.33
CA LEU A 136 1.39 13.85 1.62
C LEU A 136 1.23 12.37 1.96
N TYR A 137 0.53 12.10 3.06
CA TYR A 137 0.14 10.76 3.48
C TYR A 137 -0.96 10.22 2.56
N THR A 138 -0.64 9.30 1.65
CA THR A 138 -1.60 8.75 0.67
C THR A 138 -1.66 7.22 0.76
N PHE A 139 -2.74 6.61 0.30
CA PHE A 139 -2.83 5.16 0.15
C PHE A 139 -1.75 4.65 -0.80
N ARG A 140 -1.39 5.44 -1.83
CA ARG A 140 -0.25 5.15 -2.71
C ARG A 140 1.06 5.06 -1.93
N TYR A 141 1.26 5.95 -0.96
CA TYR A 141 2.42 5.92 -0.08
C TYR A 141 2.46 4.65 0.77
N LEU A 142 1.36 4.28 1.44
CA LEU A 142 1.29 3.03 2.21
C LEU A 142 1.55 1.79 1.34
N HIS A 143 0.96 1.75 0.15
CA HIS A 143 1.21 0.69 -0.81
C HIS A 143 2.70 0.63 -1.22
N GLY A 144 3.34 1.79 -1.40
CA GLY A 144 4.77 1.91 -1.66
C GLY A 144 5.62 1.37 -0.52
N LEU A 145 5.29 1.68 0.73
CA LEU A 145 5.97 1.13 1.92
C LEU A 145 5.88 -0.40 1.95
N ARG A 146 4.68 -0.95 1.76
CA ARG A 146 4.48 -2.41 1.72
C ARG A 146 5.26 -3.08 0.59
N SER A 147 5.30 -2.45 -0.58
CA SER A 147 6.08 -2.95 -1.73
C SER A 147 7.57 -2.98 -1.41
N ARG A 148 8.09 -1.95 -0.75
CA ARG A 148 9.48 -1.89 -0.29
C ARG A 148 9.77 -2.93 0.77
N GLN A 149 8.88 -3.12 1.75
CA GLN A 149 9.01 -4.18 2.75
C GLN A 149 9.17 -5.55 2.10
N LYS A 150 8.31 -5.87 1.12
CA LYS A 150 8.37 -7.11 0.35
C LYS A 150 9.69 -7.25 -0.42
N GLN A 151 10.15 -6.18 -1.06
CA GLN A 151 11.42 -6.17 -1.78
C GLN A 151 12.61 -6.36 -0.84
N CYS A 152 12.65 -5.67 0.30
CA CYS A 152 13.67 -5.83 1.32
C CYS A 152 13.71 -7.27 1.85
N SER A 153 12.55 -7.87 2.17
CA SER A 153 12.49 -9.27 2.61
C SER A 153 13.00 -10.24 1.55
N MET A 154 12.65 -10.03 0.27
CA MET A 154 13.17 -10.83 -0.84
C MET A 154 14.69 -10.69 -1.00
N LEU A 155 15.24 -9.47 -0.89
CA LEU A 155 16.68 -9.23 -0.93
C LEU A 155 17.39 -9.91 0.23
N CYS A 156 16.85 -9.83 1.46
CA CYS A 156 17.39 -10.53 2.62
C CYS A 156 17.38 -12.05 2.43
N TYR A 157 16.34 -12.60 1.79
CA TYR A 157 16.28 -14.02 1.43
C TYR A 157 17.39 -14.43 0.46
N TYR A 158 17.61 -13.64 -0.60
CA TYR A 158 18.69 -13.91 -1.57
C TYR A 158 20.08 -13.74 -0.95
N LEU A 159 20.26 -12.75 -0.08
CA LEU A 159 21.51 -12.58 0.67
C LEU A 159 21.78 -13.79 1.58
N ALA A 160 20.77 -14.25 2.32
CA ALA A 160 20.87 -15.45 3.14
C ALA A 160 21.25 -16.68 2.30
N ASP A 161 20.67 -16.81 1.10
CA ASP A 161 21.01 -17.87 0.15
C ASP A 161 22.48 -17.82 -0.25
N ARG A 162 22.96 -16.64 -0.69
CA ARG A 162 24.34 -16.45 -1.14
C ARG A 162 25.36 -16.65 -0.02
N ILE A 163 25.04 -16.23 1.20
CA ILE A 163 25.89 -16.46 2.37
C ILE A 163 26.02 -17.96 2.65
N MET A 164 24.90 -18.70 2.63
CA MET A 164 24.92 -20.14 2.84
C MET A 164 25.62 -20.90 1.70
N GLU A 165 25.41 -20.49 0.44
CA GLU A 165 26.13 -21.06 -0.71
C GLU A 165 27.65 -20.89 -0.57
N ARG A 166 28.10 -19.68 -0.20
CA ARG A 166 29.52 -19.41 0.03
C ARG A 166 30.06 -20.23 1.22
N PHE A 167 29.32 -20.29 2.33
CA PHE A 167 29.71 -21.11 3.48
C PHE A 167 29.92 -22.58 3.10
N VAL A 168 29.04 -23.15 2.27
CA VAL A 168 29.17 -24.53 1.79
C VAL A 168 30.40 -24.72 0.89
N GLN A 169 30.76 -23.70 0.10
CA GLN A 169 31.92 -23.74 -0.79
C GLN A 169 33.24 -23.55 -0.04
N THR A 170 33.29 -22.64 0.94
CA THR A 170 34.51 -22.29 1.68
C THR A 170 34.85 -23.29 2.78
N GLU A 171 33.84 -23.89 3.42
CA GLU A 171 34.03 -24.80 4.55
C GLU A 171 33.58 -26.26 4.24
N PRO A 172 34.11 -26.91 3.18
CA PRO A 172 33.72 -28.27 2.84
C PRO A 172 34.25 -29.29 3.85
N ILE A 173 35.36 -28.97 4.55
CA ILE A 173 35.98 -29.86 5.53
C ILE A 173 35.10 -29.95 6.78
N PHE A 174 34.63 -28.81 7.29
CA PHE A 174 33.70 -28.75 8.42
C PHE A 174 32.39 -29.49 8.13
N LEU A 175 31.83 -29.34 6.92
CA LEU A 175 30.60 -30.04 6.53
C LEU A 175 30.80 -31.55 6.34
N ARG A 176 31.99 -31.97 5.90
CA ARG A 176 32.33 -33.40 5.77
C ARG A 176 32.62 -34.05 7.12
N SER A 177 33.25 -33.34 8.07
CA SER A 177 33.51 -33.86 9.42
C SER A 177 32.25 -33.93 10.27
N SER A 178 31.40 -32.89 10.19
CA SER A 178 30.18 -32.78 11.01
C SER A 178 29.02 -33.63 10.47
N PHE A 179 28.93 -33.82 9.15
CA PHE A 179 27.86 -34.57 8.49
C PHE A 179 28.41 -35.48 7.39
N PRO A 180 29.13 -36.56 7.72
CA PRO A 180 29.88 -37.36 6.74
C PRO A 180 29.01 -38.11 5.72
N THR A 181 27.84 -38.62 6.11
CA THR A 181 27.13 -39.67 5.35
C THR A 181 25.74 -39.28 4.81
N ARG A 182 25.10 -38.20 5.27
CA ARG A 182 23.71 -37.87 4.87
C ARG A 182 23.60 -36.54 4.14
N LYS A 183 23.45 -36.64 2.81
CA LYS A 183 23.13 -35.50 1.92
C LYS A 183 21.87 -34.74 2.39
N THR A 184 20.91 -35.45 2.97
CA THR A 184 19.66 -34.90 3.53
C THR A 184 19.88 -34.02 4.76
N GLU A 185 20.82 -34.38 5.64
CA GLU A 185 21.15 -33.58 6.83
C GLU A 185 21.89 -32.30 6.42
N ARG A 186 22.77 -32.37 5.44
CA ARG A 186 23.44 -31.18 4.86
C ARG A 186 22.44 -30.21 4.24
N THR A 187 21.46 -30.69 3.47
CA THR A 187 20.44 -29.81 2.88
C THR A 187 19.50 -29.23 3.95
N ALA A 188 19.19 -29.98 5.01
CA ALA A 188 18.42 -29.47 6.14
C ALA A 188 19.17 -28.37 6.90
N LEU A 189 20.48 -28.52 7.12
CA LEU A 189 21.31 -27.49 7.74
C LEU A 189 21.35 -26.22 6.88
N VAL A 190 21.53 -26.36 5.56
CA VAL A 190 21.52 -25.21 4.65
C VAL A 190 20.19 -24.47 4.71
N LYS A 191 19.07 -25.20 4.69
CA LYS A 191 17.73 -24.61 4.82
C LYS A 191 17.54 -23.90 6.15
N ARG A 192 17.97 -24.51 7.26
CA ARG A 192 17.87 -23.93 8.61
C ARG A 192 18.75 -22.70 8.77
N GLY A 193 19.99 -22.76 8.28
CA GLY A 193 20.93 -21.64 8.28
C GLY A 193 20.38 -20.47 7.46
N LYS A 194 19.89 -20.75 6.25
CA LYS A 194 19.22 -19.75 5.40
C LYS A 194 18.01 -19.12 6.10
N ALA A 195 17.14 -19.93 6.71
CA ALA A 195 15.98 -19.45 7.44
C ALA A 195 16.37 -18.59 8.65
N SER A 196 17.41 -18.99 9.40
CA SER A 196 17.93 -18.23 10.55
C SER A 196 18.51 -16.89 10.13
N ILE A 197 19.34 -16.87 9.08
CA ILE A 197 19.93 -15.62 8.55
C ILE A 197 18.82 -14.73 8.01
N TRP A 198 17.91 -15.28 7.21
CA TRP A 198 16.77 -14.53 6.68
C TRP A 198 15.90 -13.96 7.80
N PHE A 199 15.59 -14.72 8.85
CA PHE A 199 14.82 -14.24 10.00
C PHE A 199 15.51 -13.06 10.69
N ASN A 200 16.84 -13.08 10.82
CA ASN A 200 17.61 -12.00 11.45
C ASN A 200 17.82 -10.77 10.58
N LEU A 201 17.79 -10.93 9.26
CA LEU A 201 17.97 -9.82 8.32
C LEU A 201 16.65 -9.21 7.82
N ALA A 202 15.58 -10.00 7.77
CA ALA A 202 14.33 -9.57 7.19
C ALA A 202 13.59 -8.62 8.13
N PRO A 203 12.95 -7.57 7.57
CA PRO A 203 11.87 -6.87 8.26
C PRO A 203 10.79 -7.90 8.67
N LEU A 204 10.24 -7.80 9.88
CA LEU A 204 9.20 -8.71 10.34
C LEU A 204 7.89 -8.53 9.58
N MET A 205 7.54 -9.57 8.81
CA MET A 205 6.26 -9.69 8.10
C MET A 205 5.09 -9.96 9.03
#